data_AF-A0A495JXT7-F1
#
_entry.id   AF-A0A495JXT7-F1
#
_cell.length_a   1.000
_cell.length_b   1.000
_cell.length_c   1.000
_cell.angle_alpha   90.00
_cell.angle_beta   90.00
_cell.angle_gamma   90.00
#
_symmetry.space_group_name_H-M   'P 1'
#
loop_
_entity.id
_entity.type
_entity.pdbx_description
1 polymer ?
#
loop_
_entity_poly.entity_id
_entity_poly.type
_entity_poly.pdbx_seq_one_letter_code
_entity_poly.pdbx_strand_id
1 'polypeptide(L)'
;MEFILLIAVIVVVIGIVALARNQGSTRRRADEAILADAKADARQAIERLGGQVFNLVGSNEPAKSALADASERFNAAGSQIEQATTPKQAELAKQTALEGLYYVRAARIAMDMDPGPEIGTLAGQKSSGEVSEKREIEYEGRRVAASPQPSDQTPNYFPGGRVAGRPVPAGWYSEPWWKPALVAGAWGLGSVLLFNAMFSGMAGVGYDAQAFEGGYGDGYQDGLDAGDGGTDPGDPGDSGDAGTDYSASGDDFGGDNFGGGDYGNSDFGGGDFGGGDFGGF
;
A
#
# COMPACT_ATOMS: atom_id res chain seq x y z
N MET A 1 6.05 24.60 61.99
CA MET A 1 6.94 24.11 60.90
C MET A 1 6.24 23.09 60.01
N GLU A 2 5.43 22.17 60.55
CA GLU A 2 4.69 21.16 59.76
C GLU A 2 3.71 21.74 58.72
N PHE A 3 2.98 22.82 59.04
CA PHE A 3 2.07 23.47 58.08
C PHE A 3 2.78 24.05 56.84
N ILE A 4 4.00 24.58 57.02
CA ILE A 4 4.80 25.15 55.92
C ILE A 4 5.32 24.03 55.02
N LEU A 5 5.74 22.91 55.62
CA LEU A 5 6.13 21.70 54.90
C LEU A 5 4.97 21.12 54.08
N LEU A 6 3.77 21.07 54.65
CA LEU A 6 2.58 20.55 53.97
C LEU A 6 2.17 21.42 52.78
N ILE A 7 2.23 22.75 52.92
CA ILE A 7 1.98 23.69 51.81
C ILE A 7 3.05 23.54 50.72
N ALA A 8 4.33 23.41 51.10
CA ALA A 8 5.42 23.22 50.14
C ALA A 8 5.23 21.93 49.32
N VAL A 9 4.84 20.83 49.96
CA VAL A 9 4.55 19.56 49.27
C VAL A 9 3.37 19.71 48.30
N ILE A 10 2.30 20.39 48.70
CA ILE A 10 1.14 20.64 47.81
C ILE A 10 1.55 21.44 46.57
N VAL A 11 2.36 22.48 46.72
CA VAL A 11 2.86 23.28 45.59
C VAL A 11 3.71 22.44 44.64
N VAL A 12 4.59 21.58 45.17
CA VAL A 12 5.40 20.66 44.36
C VAL A 12 4.52 19.67 43.60
N VAL A 13 3.52 19.07 44.26
CA VAL A 13 2.58 18.13 43.60
C VAL A 13 1.78 18.82 42.50
N ILE A 14 1.28 20.03 42.73
CA ILE A 14 0.58 20.82 41.71
C ILE A 14 1.50 21.13 40.52
N GLY A 15 2.75 21.51 40.80
CA GLY A 15 3.77 21.76 39.76
C GLY A 15 4.05 20.52 38.90
N ILE A 16 4.21 19.35 39.52
CA ILE A 16 4.42 18.08 38.82
C ILE A 16 3.20 17.72 37.95
N VAL A 17 1.98 17.84 38.49
CA VAL A 17 0.74 17.57 37.74
C VAL A 17 0.56 18.53 36.57
N ALA A 18 0.86 19.83 36.75
CA ALA A 18 0.78 20.83 35.68
C ALA A 18 1.79 20.56 34.56
N LEU A 19 3.04 20.21 34.90
CA LEU A 19 4.07 19.83 33.94
C LEU A 19 3.70 18.56 33.17
N ALA A 20 3.20 17.52 33.86
CA ALA A 20 2.75 16.28 33.24
C ALA A 20 1.59 16.51 32.26
N ARG A 21 0.62 17.36 32.62
CA ARG A 21 -0.50 17.74 31.72
C ARG A 21 -0.04 18.55 30.52
N ASN A 22 0.90 19.48 30.70
CA ASN A 22 1.40 20.34 29.62
C ASN A 22 2.22 19.53 28.60
N GLN A 23 3.07 18.61 29.07
CA GLN A 23 3.82 17.69 28.20
C GLN A 23 2.89 16.76 27.39
N GLY A 24 1.85 16.21 28.02
CA GLY A 24 0.85 15.39 27.32
C GLY A 24 0.08 16.16 26.25
N SER A 25 -0.26 17.43 26.51
CA SER A 25 -0.93 18.28 25.51
C SER A 25 -0.04 18.64 24.32
N THR A 26 1.26 18.81 24.55
CA THR A 26 2.22 19.19 23.50
C THR A 26 2.50 18.01 22.57
N ARG A 27 2.67 16.79 23.12
CA ARG A 27 2.84 15.58 22.33
C ARG A 27 1.63 15.28 21.44
N ARG A 28 0.40 15.36 21.99
CA ARG A 28 -0.83 15.16 21.22
C ARG A 28 -0.95 16.11 20.04
N ARG A 29 -0.66 17.41 20.24
CA ARG A 29 -0.67 18.39 19.15
C ARG A 29 0.37 18.07 18.07
N ALA A 30 1.55 17.58 18.47
CA ALA A 30 2.58 17.17 17.52
C ALA A 30 2.12 15.96 16.70
N ASP A 31 1.53 14.93 17.34
CA ASP A 31 1.02 13.75 16.66
C ASP A 31 -0.13 14.09 15.69
N GLU A 32 -1.04 14.98 16.10
CA GLU A 32 -2.12 15.51 15.26
C GLU A 32 -1.59 16.28 14.05
N ALA A 33 -0.54 17.09 14.23
CA ALA A 33 0.10 17.82 13.14
C ALA A 33 0.76 16.87 12.13
N ILE A 34 1.51 15.86 12.60
CA ILE A 34 2.13 14.85 11.74
C ILE A 34 1.07 14.08 10.93
N LEU A 35 -0.04 13.70 11.56
CA LEU A 35 -1.15 13.07 10.87
C LEU A 35 -1.77 14.00 9.83
N ALA A 36 -1.99 15.27 10.16
CA ALA A 36 -2.56 16.25 9.25
C ALA A 36 -1.68 16.46 8.01
N ASP A 37 -0.36 16.56 8.21
CA ASP A 37 0.62 16.71 7.13
C ASP A 37 0.65 15.48 6.23
N ALA A 38 0.69 14.28 6.82
CA ALA A 38 0.63 13.03 6.06
C ALA A 38 -0.68 12.91 5.25
N LYS A 39 -1.80 13.36 5.81
CA LYS A 39 -3.08 13.39 5.09
C LYS A 39 -3.09 14.39 3.96
N ALA A 40 -2.49 15.57 4.15
CA ALA A 40 -2.41 16.60 3.10
C ALA A 40 -1.58 16.10 1.91
N ASP A 41 -0.43 15.48 2.18
CA ASP A 41 0.44 14.89 1.16
C ASP A 41 -0.26 13.76 0.38
N ALA A 42 -0.98 12.88 1.07
CA ALA A 42 -1.78 11.84 0.43
C ALA A 42 -2.91 12.42 -0.44
N ARG A 43 -3.64 13.43 0.07
CA ARG A 43 -4.71 14.10 -0.69
C ARG A 43 -4.20 14.77 -1.95
N GLN A 44 -3.03 15.41 -1.91
CA GLN A 44 -2.42 15.99 -3.10
C GLN A 44 -2.20 14.94 -4.20
N ALA A 45 -1.70 13.75 -3.84
CA ALA A 45 -1.53 12.66 -4.80
C ALA A 45 -2.88 12.13 -5.34
N ILE A 46 -3.89 12.01 -4.48
CA ILE A 46 -5.24 11.56 -4.85
C ILE A 46 -5.94 12.57 -5.77
N GLU A 47 -5.84 13.86 -5.48
CA GLU A 47 -6.41 14.93 -6.32
C GLU A 47 -5.74 14.96 -7.70
N ARG A 48 -4.40 14.81 -7.73
CA ARG A 48 -3.65 14.68 -8.99
C ARG A 48 -4.13 13.46 -9.79
N LEU A 49 -4.35 12.32 -9.13
CA LEU A 49 -4.87 11.11 -9.77
C LEU A 49 -6.29 11.32 -10.31
N GLY A 50 -7.21 11.83 -9.49
CA GLY A 50 -8.60 12.10 -9.88
C GLY A 50 -8.70 13.05 -11.06
N GLY A 51 -7.87 14.09 -11.08
CA GLY A 51 -7.78 15.02 -12.21
C GLY A 51 -7.36 14.35 -13.52
N GLN A 52 -6.59 13.26 -13.49
CA GLN A 52 -6.25 12.50 -14.70
C GLN A 52 -7.33 11.49 -15.07
N VAL A 53 -7.85 10.76 -14.08
CA VAL A 53 -8.91 9.74 -14.28
C VAL A 53 -10.16 10.34 -14.90
N PHE A 54 -10.59 11.53 -14.49
CA PHE A 54 -11.79 12.16 -15.02
C PHE A 54 -11.62 12.86 -16.38
N ASN A 55 -10.39 13.16 -16.79
CA ASN A 55 -10.12 13.92 -18.02
C ASN A 55 -9.57 13.08 -19.18
N LEU A 56 -9.10 11.86 -18.91
CA LEU A 56 -8.58 10.97 -19.95
C LEU A 56 -9.64 9.94 -20.37
N VAL A 57 -9.74 9.73 -21.69
CA VAL A 57 -10.60 8.69 -22.28
C VAL A 57 -9.72 7.75 -23.09
N GLY A 58 -9.74 6.46 -22.77
CA GLY A 58 -8.91 5.46 -23.42
C GLY A 58 -9.29 5.25 -24.88
N SER A 59 -8.35 5.48 -25.80
CA SER A 59 -8.56 5.35 -27.25
C SER A 59 -8.31 3.94 -27.80
N ASN A 60 -7.64 3.08 -27.03
CA ASN A 60 -7.32 1.70 -27.37
C ASN A 60 -7.42 0.78 -26.14
N GLU A 61 -7.30 -0.53 -26.34
CA GLU A 61 -7.54 -1.51 -25.28
C GLU A 61 -6.55 -1.39 -24.10
N PRO A 62 -5.22 -1.26 -24.33
CA PRO A 62 -4.28 -1.06 -23.23
C PRO A 62 -4.56 0.22 -22.42
N ALA A 63 -4.94 1.31 -23.10
CA ALA A 63 -5.29 2.56 -22.42
C ALA A 63 -6.58 2.45 -21.60
N LYS A 64 -7.61 1.77 -22.12
CA LYS A 64 -8.85 1.53 -21.38
C LYS A 64 -8.60 0.67 -20.15
N SER A 65 -7.85 -0.42 -20.28
CA SER A 65 -7.50 -1.28 -19.14
C SER A 65 -6.74 -0.49 -18.08
N ALA A 66 -5.71 0.25 -18.48
CA ALA A 66 -4.91 1.03 -17.54
C ALA A 66 -5.74 2.14 -16.87
N LEU A 67 -6.65 2.84 -17.57
CA LEU A 67 -7.53 3.84 -16.96
C LEU A 67 -8.58 3.20 -16.01
N ALA A 68 -9.04 1.98 -16.29
CA ALA A 68 -9.89 1.24 -15.38
C ALA A 68 -9.14 0.91 -14.08
N ASP A 69 -7.94 0.34 -14.17
CA ASP A 69 -7.09 0.08 -13.01
C ASP A 69 -6.76 1.39 -12.24
N ALA A 70 -6.49 2.50 -12.94
CA ALA A 70 -6.29 3.81 -12.31
C ALA A 70 -7.52 4.29 -11.53
N SER A 71 -8.73 4.07 -12.06
CA SER A 71 -9.99 4.43 -11.42
C SER A 71 -10.24 3.58 -10.16
N GLU A 72 -9.91 2.29 -10.21
CA GLU A 72 -9.95 1.42 -9.03
C GLU A 72 -9.03 1.94 -7.92
N ARG A 73 -7.79 2.33 -8.28
CA ARG A 73 -6.84 2.92 -7.34
C ARG A 73 -7.31 4.26 -6.78
N PHE A 74 -7.94 5.09 -7.58
CA PHE A 74 -8.51 6.36 -7.12
C PHE A 74 -9.60 6.14 -6.06
N ASN A 75 -10.55 5.24 -6.31
CA ASN A 75 -11.60 4.90 -5.36
C ASN A 75 -11.04 4.30 -4.06
N ALA A 76 -10.07 3.39 -4.19
CA ALA A 76 -9.41 2.77 -3.04
C ALA A 76 -8.64 3.80 -2.20
N ALA A 77 -7.83 4.65 -2.83
CA ALA A 77 -7.06 5.69 -2.14
C ALA A 77 -7.99 6.71 -1.45
N GLY A 78 -9.08 7.11 -2.11
CA GLY A 78 -10.12 7.98 -1.53
C GLY A 78 -10.73 7.39 -0.25
N SER A 79 -11.15 6.13 -0.31
CA SER A 79 -11.70 5.43 0.87
C SER A 79 -10.66 5.27 2.00
N GLN A 80 -9.42 4.92 1.66
CA GLN A 80 -8.33 4.76 2.62
C GLN A 80 -7.99 6.07 3.34
N ILE A 81 -7.91 7.19 2.62
CA ILE A 81 -7.54 8.47 3.23
C ILE A 81 -8.63 9.04 4.14
N GLU A 82 -9.89 8.78 3.81
CA GLU A 82 -11.03 9.17 4.64
C GLU A 82 -11.02 8.44 5.99
N GLN A 83 -10.67 7.15 5.98
CA GLN A 83 -10.63 6.31 7.18
C GLN A 83 -9.30 6.39 7.95
N ALA A 84 -8.27 7.02 7.38
CA ALA A 84 -6.94 7.09 8.00
C ALA A 84 -6.97 7.80 9.36
N THR A 85 -6.43 7.14 10.39
CA THR A 85 -6.30 7.63 11.77
C THR A 85 -4.85 7.70 12.23
N THR A 86 -3.92 7.18 11.43
CA THR A 86 -2.48 7.22 11.70
C THR A 86 -1.70 7.75 10.48
N PRO A 87 -0.52 8.36 10.69
CA PRO A 87 0.32 8.82 9.57
C PRO A 87 0.62 7.68 8.59
N LYS A 88 0.85 6.47 9.10
CA LYS A 88 1.13 5.31 8.26
C LYS A 88 -0.05 4.93 7.35
N GLN A 89 -1.28 5.03 7.83
CA GLN A 89 -2.47 4.80 7.00
C GLN A 89 -2.61 5.86 5.90
N ALA A 90 -2.28 7.13 6.19
CA ALA A 90 -2.26 8.18 5.17
C ALA A 90 -1.16 7.94 4.12
N GLU A 91 0.03 7.50 4.53
CA GLU A 91 1.10 7.09 3.60
C GLU A 91 0.67 5.93 2.69
N LEU A 92 -0.03 4.92 3.24
CA LEU A 92 -0.56 3.81 2.43
C LEU A 92 -1.57 4.30 1.39
N ALA A 93 -2.45 5.23 1.76
CA ALA A 93 -3.37 5.87 0.81
C ALA A 93 -2.60 6.63 -0.29
N LYS A 94 -1.51 7.32 0.06
CA LYS A 94 -0.60 7.95 -0.90
C LYS A 94 0.03 6.92 -1.86
N GLN A 95 0.51 5.78 -1.35
CA GLN A 95 1.07 4.71 -2.19
C GLN A 95 0.03 4.19 -3.18
N THR A 96 -1.21 3.95 -2.74
CA THR A 96 -2.33 3.57 -3.63
C THR A 96 -2.57 4.62 -4.72
N ALA A 97 -2.52 5.91 -4.37
CA ALA A 97 -2.67 6.98 -5.36
C ALA A 97 -1.51 7.05 -6.35
N LEU A 98 -0.27 6.82 -5.89
CA LEU A 98 0.91 6.73 -6.75
C LEU A 98 0.77 5.55 -7.72
N GLU A 99 0.29 4.38 -7.28
CA GLU A 99 0.00 3.25 -8.16
C GLU A 99 -0.98 3.65 -9.27
N GLY A 100 -2.07 4.33 -8.90
CA GLY A 100 -3.02 4.89 -9.87
C GLY A 100 -2.37 5.85 -10.88
N LEU A 101 -1.41 6.67 -10.44
CA LEU A 101 -0.68 7.57 -11.33
C LEU A 101 0.22 6.81 -12.31
N TYR A 102 0.79 5.66 -11.93
CA TYR A 102 1.53 4.81 -12.87
C TYR A 102 0.60 4.21 -13.92
N TYR A 103 -0.62 3.81 -13.55
CA TYR A 103 -1.63 3.35 -14.50
C TYR A 103 -2.06 4.46 -15.47
N VAL A 104 -2.28 5.69 -14.97
CA VAL A 104 -2.53 6.86 -15.84
C VAL A 104 -1.38 7.08 -16.83
N ARG A 105 -0.13 7.02 -16.35
CA ARG A 105 1.05 7.15 -17.22
C ARG A 105 1.08 6.05 -18.29
N ALA A 106 0.81 4.81 -17.91
CA ALA A 106 0.73 3.69 -18.84
C ALA A 106 -0.35 3.90 -19.90
N ALA A 107 -1.52 4.41 -19.52
CA ALA A 107 -2.57 4.79 -20.47
C ALA A 107 -2.11 5.89 -21.43
N ARG A 108 -1.44 6.94 -20.93
CA ARG A 108 -0.88 8.01 -21.78
C ARG A 108 0.14 7.49 -22.78
N ILE A 109 1.06 6.63 -22.34
CA ILE A 109 2.04 5.95 -23.21
C ILE A 109 1.33 5.11 -24.27
N ALA A 110 0.31 4.33 -23.88
CA ALA A 110 -0.46 3.52 -24.82
C ALA A 110 -1.20 4.35 -25.89
N MET A 111 -1.54 5.60 -25.58
CA MET A 111 -2.18 6.54 -26.50
C MET A 111 -1.19 7.44 -27.25
N ASP A 112 0.12 7.17 -27.16
CA ASP A 112 1.19 8.00 -27.74
C ASP A 112 1.13 9.47 -27.28
N MET A 113 0.76 9.67 -26.02
CA MET A 113 0.73 10.98 -25.36
C MET A 113 1.99 11.20 -24.53
N ASP A 114 2.28 12.46 -24.21
CA ASP A 114 3.24 12.81 -23.17
C ASP A 114 2.94 11.98 -21.89
N PRO A 115 3.90 11.24 -21.31
CA PRO A 115 3.70 10.42 -20.10
C PRO A 115 3.34 11.22 -18.85
N GLY A 116 3.52 12.54 -18.89
CA GLY A 116 3.28 13.44 -17.76
C GLY A 116 4.45 13.50 -16.77
N PRO A 117 4.31 14.29 -15.70
CA PRO A 117 5.37 14.56 -14.75
C PRO A 117 5.83 13.30 -14.02
N GLU A 118 7.03 13.34 -13.46
CA GLU A 118 7.55 12.25 -12.62
C GLU A 118 6.58 11.86 -11.51
N ILE A 119 6.59 10.56 -11.21
CA ILE A 119 5.77 9.93 -10.18
C ILE A 119 6.77 9.45 -9.13
N GLY A 120 6.43 9.63 -7.85
CA GLY A 120 7.23 9.05 -6.77
C GLY A 120 7.39 7.54 -6.94
N THR A 121 8.48 6.99 -6.44
CA THR A 121 8.73 5.54 -6.50
C THR A 121 7.80 4.78 -5.56
N LEU A 122 7.26 3.65 -6.04
CA LEU A 122 6.47 2.75 -5.22
C LEU A 122 7.36 1.88 -4.34
N ALA A 123 6.83 1.42 -3.22
CA ALA A 123 7.51 0.46 -2.35
C ALA A 123 7.82 -0.85 -3.11
N GLY A 124 9.08 -1.27 -3.12
CA GLY A 124 9.52 -2.52 -3.76
C GLY A 124 9.53 -2.52 -5.29
N GLN A 125 9.18 -1.40 -5.94
CA GLN A 125 9.18 -1.33 -7.41
C GLN A 125 10.58 -1.47 -8.01
N LYS A 126 11.58 -0.79 -7.44
CA LYS A 126 12.97 -0.88 -7.92
C LYS A 126 13.52 -2.30 -7.86
N SER A 127 13.21 -3.04 -6.80
CA SER A 127 13.69 -4.41 -6.60
C SER A 127 12.90 -5.45 -7.38
N SER A 128 11.73 -5.10 -7.92
CA SER A 128 10.90 -6.00 -8.73
C SER A 128 11.34 -6.09 -10.19
N GLY A 129 12.24 -5.23 -10.64
CA GLY A 129 12.70 -5.22 -12.03
C GLY A 129 11.64 -4.76 -13.03
N GLU A 130 11.98 -4.84 -14.31
CA GLU A 130 11.10 -4.48 -15.42
C GLU A 130 11.28 -5.44 -16.61
N VAL A 131 10.21 -5.63 -17.37
CA VAL A 131 10.23 -6.39 -18.62
C VAL A 131 11.02 -5.59 -19.66
N SER A 132 12.20 -6.08 -20.05
CA SER A 132 13.07 -5.39 -21.01
C SER A 132 12.77 -5.71 -22.47
N GLU A 133 12.15 -6.85 -22.74
CA GLU A 133 11.94 -7.37 -24.08
C GLU A 133 10.60 -8.11 -24.22
N LYS A 134 10.08 -8.17 -25.44
CA LYS A 134 8.86 -8.92 -25.72
C LYS A 134 9.14 -10.41 -25.60
N ARG A 135 8.26 -11.13 -24.90
CA ARG A 135 8.33 -12.58 -24.77
C ARG A 135 6.94 -13.19 -24.80
N GLU A 136 6.84 -14.34 -25.44
CA GLU A 136 5.62 -15.14 -25.56
C GLU A 136 5.98 -16.60 -25.28
N ILE A 137 5.20 -17.24 -24.41
CA ILE A 137 5.39 -18.63 -24.01
C ILE A 137 4.06 -19.39 -24.08
N GLU A 138 4.14 -20.70 -24.21
CA GLU A 138 3.01 -21.60 -24.01
C GLU A 138 3.05 -22.16 -22.59
N TYR A 139 2.02 -21.90 -21.80
CA TYR A 139 1.92 -22.29 -20.39
C TYR A 139 0.54 -22.88 -20.15
N GLU A 140 0.44 -24.13 -19.69
CA GLU A 140 -0.84 -24.82 -19.42
C GLU A 140 -1.84 -24.78 -20.61
N GLY A 141 -1.34 -24.93 -21.85
CA GLY A 141 -2.17 -24.98 -23.06
C GLY A 141 -2.71 -23.63 -23.54
N ARG A 142 -2.16 -22.52 -23.02
CA ARG A 142 -2.52 -21.15 -23.39
C ARG A 142 -1.26 -20.30 -23.60
N ARG A 143 -1.37 -19.27 -24.44
CA ARG A 143 -0.26 -18.36 -24.72
C ARG A 143 -0.25 -17.21 -23.73
N VAL A 144 0.88 -17.01 -23.05
CA VAL A 144 1.10 -15.90 -22.13
C VAL A 144 2.20 -15.05 -22.71
N ALA A 145 2.03 -13.72 -22.68
CA ALA A 145 3.00 -12.79 -23.21
C ALA A 145 3.31 -11.65 -22.22
N ALA A 146 4.53 -11.14 -22.30
CA ALA A 146 5.02 -9.96 -21.62
C ALA A 146 5.73 -9.02 -22.63
N SER A 147 5.67 -7.71 -22.39
CA SER A 147 6.27 -6.69 -23.25
C SER A 147 6.66 -5.42 -22.47
N PRO A 148 7.75 -4.73 -22.85
CA PRO A 148 8.04 -3.38 -22.35
C PRO A 148 7.04 -2.33 -22.86
N GLN A 149 6.39 -2.60 -23.99
CA GLN A 149 5.51 -1.66 -24.68
C GLN A 149 4.05 -2.16 -24.73
N PRO A 150 3.06 -1.25 -24.69
CA PRO A 150 1.65 -1.62 -24.81
C PRO A 150 1.35 -2.20 -26.20
N SER A 151 0.46 -3.19 -26.23
CA SER A 151 -0.08 -3.73 -27.48
C SER A 151 -1.41 -4.43 -27.21
N ASP A 152 -2.18 -4.70 -28.26
CA ASP A 152 -3.42 -5.50 -28.13
C ASP A 152 -3.16 -6.92 -27.60
N GLN A 153 -1.93 -7.44 -27.76
CA GLN A 153 -1.52 -8.74 -27.22
C GLN A 153 -1.15 -8.67 -25.73
N THR A 154 -0.84 -7.49 -25.21
CA THR A 154 -0.42 -7.26 -23.83
C THR A 154 -1.12 -6.02 -23.27
N PRO A 155 -2.45 -6.06 -23.08
CA PRO A 155 -3.21 -4.86 -22.69
C PRO A 155 -3.13 -4.54 -21.19
N ASN A 156 -2.63 -5.47 -20.36
CA ASN A 156 -2.65 -5.32 -18.91
C ASN A 156 -1.31 -4.76 -18.42
N TYR A 157 -1.31 -3.56 -17.86
CA TYR A 157 -0.11 -2.98 -17.28
C TYR A 157 0.05 -3.38 -15.80
N PHE A 158 1.29 -3.56 -15.35
CA PHE A 158 1.65 -3.60 -13.94
C PHE A 158 2.79 -2.61 -13.68
N PRO A 159 2.69 -1.76 -12.64
CA PRO A 159 3.70 -0.75 -12.35
C PRO A 159 5.01 -1.31 -11.75
N GLY A 160 5.05 -2.59 -11.41
CA GLY A 160 6.14 -3.19 -10.64
C GLY A 160 5.91 -3.06 -9.14
N GLY A 161 6.40 -4.03 -8.37
CA GLY A 161 6.24 -4.06 -6.91
C GLY A 161 6.15 -5.48 -6.38
N ARG A 162 5.60 -5.62 -5.16
CA ARG A 162 5.39 -6.92 -4.52
C ARG A 162 3.91 -7.25 -4.40
N VAL A 163 3.56 -8.50 -4.70
CA VAL A 163 2.22 -9.06 -4.53
C VAL A 163 2.32 -10.31 -3.67
N ALA A 164 1.64 -10.32 -2.52
CA ALA A 164 1.72 -11.40 -1.53
C ALA A 164 3.18 -11.83 -1.22
N GLY A 165 4.04 -10.84 -0.95
CA GLY A 165 5.46 -11.04 -0.62
C GLY A 165 6.40 -11.27 -1.81
N ARG A 166 5.89 -11.55 -3.02
CA ARG A 166 6.71 -11.86 -4.19
C ARG A 166 6.85 -10.69 -5.15
N PRO A 167 8.05 -10.43 -5.69
CA PRO A 167 8.26 -9.39 -6.68
C PRO A 167 7.61 -9.74 -8.03
N VAL A 168 6.93 -8.76 -8.64
CA VAL A 168 6.33 -8.84 -9.98
C VAL A 168 6.92 -7.72 -10.82
N PRO A 169 7.57 -8.01 -11.98
CA PRO A 169 8.22 -6.97 -12.77
C PRO A 169 7.25 -5.95 -13.35
N ALA A 170 7.70 -4.70 -13.47
CA ALA A 170 6.96 -3.69 -14.21
C ALA A 170 6.88 -4.07 -15.70
N GLY A 171 5.70 -3.92 -16.31
CA GLY A 171 5.55 -4.26 -17.73
C GLY A 171 4.11 -4.43 -18.18
N TRP A 172 3.95 -4.79 -19.46
CA TRP A 172 2.68 -5.09 -20.09
C TRP A 172 2.53 -6.60 -20.28
N TYR A 173 1.33 -7.12 -20.01
CA TYR A 173 1.05 -8.55 -19.98
C TYR A 173 -0.22 -8.88 -20.75
N SER A 174 -0.23 -10.06 -21.39
CA SER A 174 -1.43 -10.59 -22.06
C SER A 174 -2.59 -10.79 -21.09
N GLU A 175 -2.27 -11.03 -19.84
CA GLU A 175 -3.21 -11.26 -18.76
C GLU A 175 -2.62 -10.85 -17.42
N PRO A 176 -3.48 -10.49 -16.45
CA PRO A 176 -3.04 -10.03 -15.14
C PRO A 176 -2.75 -11.22 -14.20
N TRP A 177 -1.72 -12.01 -14.50
CA TRP A 177 -1.39 -13.25 -13.77
C TRP A 177 -1.09 -13.07 -12.28
N TRP A 178 -0.80 -11.83 -11.83
CA TRP A 178 -0.61 -11.48 -10.41
C TRP A 178 -1.93 -11.20 -9.66
N LYS A 179 -3.02 -10.81 -10.37
CA LYS A 179 -4.29 -10.41 -9.72
C LYS A 179 -4.88 -11.49 -8.80
N PRO A 180 -4.84 -12.80 -9.14
CA PRO A 180 -5.30 -13.85 -8.23
C PRO A 180 -4.57 -13.86 -6.88
N ALA A 181 -3.25 -13.67 -6.87
CA ALA A 181 -2.47 -13.62 -5.64
C ALA A 181 -2.72 -12.34 -4.83
N LEU A 182 -3.03 -11.22 -5.51
CA LEU A 182 -3.42 -9.97 -4.85
C LEU A 182 -4.74 -10.12 -4.08
N VAL A 183 -5.70 -10.88 -4.62
CA VAL A 183 -7.01 -11.12 -3.99
C VAL A 183 -6.93 -12.23 -2.93
N ALA A 184 -6.31 -13.35 -3.26
CA ALA A 184 -6.26 -14.52 -2.38
C ALA A 184 -5.18 -14.42 -1.28
N GLY A 185 -4.22 -13.50 -1.40
CA GLY A 185 -3.07 -13.40 -0.52
C GLY A 185 -2.07 -14.55 -0.66
N ALA A 186 -2.26 -15.45 -1.62
CA ALA A 186 -1.43 -16.63 -1.83
C ALA A 186 -1.19 -16.90 -3.32
N TRP A 187 -0.01 -17.42 -3.63
CA TRP A 187 0.38 -17.79 -4.99
C TRP A 187 0.02 -19.24 -5.29
N GLY A 188 -0.52 -19.50 -6.48
CA GLY A 188 -0.78 -20.86 -6.95
C GLY A 188 0.51 -21.63 -7.26
N LEU A 189 0.47 -22.96 -7.17
CA LEU A 189 1.62 -23.85 -7.40
C LEU A 189 2.29 -23.64 -8.77
N GLY A 190 1.53 -23.22 -9.79
CA GLY A 190 2.05 -22.95 -11.14
C GLY A 190 2.79 -21.61 -11.31
N SER A 191 2.66 -20.68 -10.37
CA SER A 191 3.20 -19.32 -10.51
C SER A 191 4.72 -19.26 -10.65
N VAL A 192 5.45 -20.14 -9.95
CA VAL A 192 6.92 -20.25 -10.05
C VAL A 192 7.33 -20.75 -11.43
N LEU A 193 6.61 -21.73 -11.98
CA LEU A 193 6.88 -22.26 -13.32
C LEU A 193 6.59 -21.21 -14.40
N LEU A 194 5.47 -20.49 -14.27
CA LEU A 194 5.14 -19.38 -15.16
C LEU A 194 6.22 -18.29 -15.09
N PHE A 195 6.62 -17.89 -13.89
CA PHE A 195 7.66 -16.89 -13.68
C PHE A 195 8.97 -17.34 -14.33
N ASN A 196 9.42 -18.57 -14.07
CA ASN A 196 10.65 -19.09 -14.65
C ASN A 196 10.59 -19.11 -16.19
N ALA A 197 9.53 -19.64 -16.76
CA ALA A 197 9.36 -19.72 -18.20
C ALA A 197 9.33 -18.33 -18.86
N MET A 198 8.73 -17.35 -18.20
CA MET A 198 8.62 -15.99 -18.71
C MET A 198 9.90 -15.18 -18.50
N PHE A 199 10.55 -15.20 -17.34
CA PHE A 199 11.56 -14.20 -17.00
C PHE A 199 12.99 -14.75 -16.89
N SER A 200 13.19 -16.07 -17.00
CA SER A 200 14.53 -16.63 -16.97
C SER A 200 15.44 -15.98 -18.02
N GLY A 201 16.57 -15.46 -17.56
CA GLY A 201 17.58 -14.78 -18.39
C GLY A 201 17.15 -13.43 -18.99
N MET A 202 16.02 -12.85 -18.59
CA MET A 202 15.58 -11.55 -19.08
C MET A 202 16.40 -10.43 -18.42
N ALA A 203 16.98 -9.55 -19.23
CA ALA A 203 17.61 -8.35 -18.70
C ALA A 203 16.58 -7.49 -17.95
N GLY A 204 16.95 -6.87 -16.83
CA GLY A 204 16.02 -6.06 -16.03
C GLY A 204 15.19 -6.83 -15.00
N VAL A 205 15.14 -8.17 -15.05
CA VAL A 205 14.63 -9.01 -13.96
C VAL A 205 15.82 -9.70 -13.28
N GLY A 206 16.30 -9.12 -12.18
CA GLY A 206 17.54 -9.53 -11.52
C GLY A 206 17.47 -10.85 -10.73
N TYR A 207 16.26 -11.32 -10.42
CA TYR A 207 16.03 -12.46 -9.55
C TYR A 207 15.53 -13.69 -10.32
N ASP A 208 15.93 -14.87 -9.87
CA ASP A 208 15.53 -16.15 -10.45
C ASP A 208 14.22 -16.70 -9.84
N ALA A 209 13.80 -17.87 -10.32
CA ALA A 209 12.56 -18.50 -9.88
C ALA A 209 12.61 -18.94 -8.40
N GLN A 210 13.79 -19.32 -7.92
CA GLN A 210 14.03 -19.70 -6.53
C GLN A 210 13.90 -18.49 -5.60
N ALA A 211 14.49 -17.37 -5.99
CA ALA A 211 14.33 -16.09 -5.30
C ALA A 211 12.86 -15.64 -5.31
N PHE A 212 12.19 -15.69 -6.48
CA PHE A 212 10.75 -15.43 -6.57
C PHE A 212 9.92 -16.34 -5.64
N GLU A 213 10.24 -17.64 -5.56
CA GLU A 213 9.56 -18.60 -4.69
C GLU A 213 9.71 -18.26 -3.21
N GLY A 214 10.94 -17.93 -2.79
CA GLY A 214 11.22 -17.47 -1.44
C GLY A 214 10.70 -16.04 -1.17
N GLY A 215 10.15 -15.36 -2.17
CA GLY A 215 9.75 -13.96 -2.09
C GLY A 215 10.94 -12.99 -2.03
N TYR A 216 12.16 -13.46 -2.24
CA TYR A 216 13.36 -12.63 -2.31
C TYR A 216 13.46 -11.96 -3.69
N GLY A 217 13.61 -10.64 -3.69
CA GLY A 217 14.16 -9.90 -4.83
C GLY A 217 15.43 -9.22 -4.34
N ASP A 218 16.42 -9.03 -5.21
CA ASP A 218 17.78 -8.58 -4.83
C ASP A 218 17.83 -7.30 -3.98
N GLY A 219 16.77 -6.50 -3.93
CA GLY A 219 16.64 -5.33 -3.06
C GLY A 219 16.07 -5.57 -1.64
N TYR A 220 15.88 -6.82 -1.21
CA TYR A 220 15.56 -7.10 0.21
C TYR A 220 16.80 -6.94 1.11
N GLN A 221 18.01 -7.11 0.54
CA GLN A 221 19.28 -6.87 1.23
C GLN A 221 19.39 -5.42 1.72
N ASP A 222 19.08 -4.44 0.86
CA ASP A 222 19.14 -3.01 1.23
C ASP A 222 18.13 -2.61 2.32
N GLY A 223 17.00 -3.32 2.42
CA GLY A 223 15.96 -3.09 3.42
C GLY A 223 16.27 -3.73 4.78
N LEU A 224 17.00 -4.85 4.79
CA LEU A 224 17.52 -5.47 6.01
C LEU A 224 18.77 -4.75 6.52
N ASP A 225 19.68 -4.33 5.64
CA ASP A 225 20.86 -3.54 6.01
C ASP A 225 20.47 -2.15 6.55
N ALA A 226 19.38 -1.55 6.06
CA ALA A 226 18.81 -0.33 6.63
C ALA A 226 18.05 -0.54 7.95
N GLY A 227 17.70 -1.79 8.28
CA GLY A 227 17.04 -2.18 9.54
C GLY A 227 17.99 -2.69 10.63
N ASP A 228 19.21 -3.09 10.26
CA ASP A 228 20.22 -3.66 11.17
C ASP A 228 21.49 -2.76 11.33
N GLY A 229 21.62 -1.70 10.54
CA GLY A 229 22.77 -0.77 10.54
C GLY A 229 22.79 0.29 11.66
N GLY A 230 22.19 0.01 12.82
CA GLY A 230 22.00 0.97 13.91
C GLY A 230 22.49 0.49 15.28
N THR A 231 23.58 -0.28 15.34
CA THR A 231 24.29 -0.51 16.61
C THR A 231 25.58 0.31 16.62
N ASP A 232 25.54 1.41 17.36
CA ASP A 232 26.67 2.30 17.65
C ASP A 232 27.80 1.52 18.35
N PRO A 233 29.00 1.42 17.76
CA PRO A 233 30.13 0.76 18.37
C PRO A 233 30.94 1.75 19.21
N GLY A 234 30.64 1.83 20.51
CA GLY A 234 31.65 2.21 21.51
C GLY A 234 31.19 3.05 22.69
N ASP A 235 31.02 2.39 23.85
CA ASP A 235 31.56 2.90 25.12
C ASP A 235 31.81 1.71 26.08
N PRO A 236 33.07 1.36 26.42
CA PRO A 236 33.37 0.35 27.42
C PRO A 236 33.49 1.04 28.79
N GLY A 237 32.35 1.22 29.47
CA GLY A 237 32.30 1.98 30.71
C GLY A 237 31.21 1.55 31.68
N ASP A 238 31.61 0.71 32.62
CA ASP A 238 31.06 0.54 33.97
C ASP A 238 29.87 -0.42 34.20
N SER A 239 30.19 -1.37 35.06
CA SER A 239 29.39 -2.46 35.61
C SER A 239 28.50 -1.96 36.76
N GLY A 240 27.19 -2.15 36.64
CA GLY A 240 26.23 -1.87 37.72
C GLY A 240 25.00 -2.77 37.62
N ASP A 241 24.98 -3.75 38.52
CA ASP A 241 24.00 -4.80 38.78
C ASP A 241 22.56 -4.30 39.04
N ALA A 242 21.60 -4.86 38.29
CA ALA A 242 20.21 -5.19 38.66
C ALA A 242 19.56 -5.80 37.39
N GLY A 243 19.23 -7.08 37.29
CA GLY A 243 18.55 -7.89 38.28
C GLY A 243 17.09 -8.03 37.85
N THR A 244 16.82 -9.08 37.04
CA THR A 244 15.55 -9.79 36.83
C THR A 244 14.41 -8.98 36.14
N ASP A 245 13.45 -9.48 35.38
CA ASP A 245 13.03 -10.78 34.84
C ASP A 245 11.65 -10.54 34.20
N TYR A 246 11.49 -10.50 32.88
CA TYR A 246 10.19 -10.77 32.26
C TYR A 246 10.36 -11.38 30.87
N SER A 247 10.25 -12.72 30.86
CA SER A 247 9.44 -13.51 29.92
C SER A 247 9.51 -13.14 28.45
N ALA A 248 10.27 -13.95 27.71
CA ALA A 248 10.00 -14.26 26.32
C ALA A 248 8.54 -14.69 26.13
N SER A 249 7.78 -13.91 25.37
CA SER A 249 6.63 -14.37 24.62
C SER A 249 6.87 -13.96 23.17
N GLY A 250 7.44 -14.89 22.41
CA GLY A 250 7.11 -14.97 21.00
C GLY A 250 5.69 -15.48 20.94
N ASP A 251 4.79 -14.68 20.38
CA ASP A 251 3.48 -15.14 19.96
C ASP A 251 3.20 -14.55 18.59
N ASP A 252 2.97 -15.48 17.67
CA ASP A 252 2.45 -15.33 16.34
C ASP A 252 1.25 -14.38 16.29
N PHE A 253 1.27 -13.45 15.32
CA PHE A 253 0.03 -13.01 14.68
C PHE A 253 0.18 -13.22 13.18
N GLY A 254 -0.01 -14.50 12.82
CA GLY A 254 -0.44 -14.93 11.50
C GLY A 254 -1.85 -14.43 11.20
N GLY A 255 -2.18 -14.52 9.91
CA GLY A 255 -3.33 -13.91 9.26
C GLY A 255 -4.68 -14.06 9.94
N ASP A 256 -5.40 -12.96 10.01
CA ASP A 256 -6.85 -12.98 10.07
C ASP A 256 -7.41 -12.95 8.64
N ASN A 257 -7.79 -14.15 8.26
CA ASN A 257 -8.63 -14.55 7.16
C ASN A 257 -9.88 -13.66 7.01
N PHE A 258 -10.13 -13.25 5.78
CA PHE A 258 -11.44 -12.88 5.26
C PHE A 258 -12.48 -13.95 5.64
N GLY A 259 -13.37 -13.63 6.57
CA GLY A 259 -14.54 -14.43 6.91
C GLY A 259 -15.82 -13.67 6.58
N GLY A 260 -16.56 -14.18 5.60
CA GLY A 260 -17.83 -13.62 5.14
C GLY A 260 -18.86 -13.47 6.26
N GLY A 261 -19.52 -12.32 6.28
CA GLY A 261 -20.72 -12.04 7.05
C GLY A 261 -21.93 -12.03 6.13
N ASP A 262 -22.74 -13.07 6.27
CA ASP A 262 -24.12 -13.19 5.83
C ASP A 262 -24.95 -11.99 6.31
N TYR A 263 -25.61 -11.27 5.39
CA TYR A 263 -26.70 -10.34 5.71
C TYR A 263 -27.98 -10.81 5.01
N GLY A 264 -28.44 -12.00 5.38
CA GLY A 264 -29.83 -12.41 5.25
C GLY A 264 -30.70 -11.76 6.33
N ASN A 265 -31.65 -10.93 5.87
CA ASN A 265 -33.05 -10.87 6.31
C ASN A 265 -33.36 -10.74 7.81
N SER A 266 -33.78 -9.55 8.24
CA SER A 266 -34.78 -9.36 9.30
C SER A 266 -35.41 -7.95 9.22
N ASP A 267 -36.64 -7.91 8.75
CA ASP A 267 -37.74 -7.11 9.30
C ASP A 267 -37.51 -5.61 9.60
N PHE A 268 -37.82 -4.77 8.60
CA PHE A 268 -38.49 -3.50 8.89
C PHE A 268 -39.89 -3.52 8.26
N GLY A 269 -40.86 -3.58 9.17
CA GLY A 269 -42.27 -3.77 8.96
C GLY A 269 -42.92 -2.82 7.95
N GLY A 270 -43.91 -3.36 7.25
CA GLY A 270 -44.92 -2.61 6.55
C GLY A 270 -45.67 -1.67 7.51
N GLY A 271 -45.85 -0.44 7.04
CA GLY A 271 -46.73 0.56 7.63
C GLY A 271 -47.54 1.18 6.50
N ASP A 272 -48.80 0.77 6.44
CA ASP A 272 -49.87 1.37 5.65
C ASP A 272 -50.09 2.83 6.08
N PHE A 273 -49.93 3.77 5.14
CA PHE A 273 -50.56 5.08 5.22
C PHE A 273 -51.11 5.42 3.85
N GLY A 274 -52.33 4.97 3.62
CA GLY A 274 -53.16 5.39 2.51
C GLY A 274 -53.53 6.88 2.51
N GLY A 275 -53.88 7.34 1.31
CA GLY A 275 -55.05 8.17 1.04
C GLY A 275 -55.11 9.56 1.68
N GLY A 276 -54.78 10.59 0.91
CA GLY A 276 -55.04 11.98 1.27
C GLY A 276 -54.89 12.92 0.09
N ASP A 277 -56.00 13.10 -0.62
CA ASP A 277 -56.30 14.15 -1.59
C ASP A 277 -55.84 15.56 -1.15
N PHE A 278 -55.13 16.29 -2.02
CA PHE A 278 -55.18 17.75 -2.09
C PHE A 278 -54.89 18.21 -3.51
N GLY A 279 -55.94 18.29 -4.33
CA GLY A 279 -56.03 19.30 -5.37
C GLY A 279 -56.35 20.68 -4.78
N GLY A 280 -55.94 21.76 -5.48
CA GLY A 280 -56.54 23.08 -5.30
C GLY A 280 -55.60 24.27 -5.45
N PHE A 281 -55.65 24.88 -6.65
CA PHE A 281 -55.36 26.27 -7.03
C PHE A 281 -53.90 26.74 -7.06
#